data_AF-A0A6S6W2I5-F1
#
_entry.id   AF-A0A6S6W2I5-F1
#
_cell.length_a   1.000
_cell.length_b   1.000
_cell.length_c   1.000
_cell.angle_alpha   90.00
_cell.angle_beta   90.00
_cell.angle_gamma   90.00
#
_symmetry.space_group_name_H-M   'P 1'
#
loop_
_entity.id
_entity.type
_entity.pdbx_description
1 polymer ?
#
loop_
_entity_poly.entity_id
_entity_poly.type
_entity_poly.pdbx_seq_one_letter_code
_entity_poly.pdbx_strand_id
1 'polypeptide(L)'
;MATRPADYQRVASHGRGGAGNIAKDDPTNYPKPEDLVTPTLKCDTYTTGRGGTGNMARNDPQHPELARAAQDVDTTPQPEVQGPKHYGRGGAANVIGEEAKRNSEDAKREDQGAGKGLLGKGKDLLNKLGKK
;
A
#
# COMPACT_ATOMS: atom_id res chain seq x y z
N MET A 1 19.95 14.91 -9.66
CA MET A 1 19.79 14.88 -8.20
C MET A 1 19.45 16.28 -7.74
N ALA A 2 18.26 16.51 -7.16
CA ALA A 2 17.91 17.83 -6.66
C ALA A 2 18.71 18.11 -5.38
N THR A 3 19.63 19.07 -5.42
CA THR A 3 20.33 19.57 -4.23
C THR A 3 19.31 20.19 -3.29
N ARG A 4 19.09 19.55 -2.13
CA ARG A 4 18.17 20.02 -1.10
C ARG A 4 18.66 21.35 -0.52
N PRO A 5 17.77 22.34 -0.30
CA PRO A 5 18.15 23.60 0.35
C PRO A 5 18.71 23.32 1.75
N ALA A 6 19.81 23.97 2.09
CA ALA A 6 20.56 23.88 3.35
C ALA A 6 19.87 24.58 4.54
N ASP A 7 18.59 24.93 4.40
CA ASP A 7 17.84 25.65 5.42
C ASP A 7 17.43 24.72 6.56
N TYR A 8 18.03 24.94 7.73
CA TYR A 8 17.85 24.24 9.01
C TYR A 8 16.44 24.40 9.65
N GLN A 9 15.42 24.71 8.86
CA GLN A 9 14.10 25.17 9.33
C GLN A 9 12.94 24.46 8.60
N ARG A 10 13.18 23.36 7.90
CA ARG A 10 12.07 22.56 7.35
C ARG A 10 11.42 21.71 8.43
N VAL A 11 10.12 21.53 8.32
CA VAL A 11 9.34 20.59 9.13
C VAL A 11 9.01 19.41 8.23
N ALA A 12 9.36 18.21 8.67
CA ALA A 12 9.19 16.97 7.89
C ALA A 12 8.44 15.92 8.72
N SER A 13 7.68 15.07 8.02
CA SER A 13 7.06 13.90 8.65
C SER A 13 7.97 12.67 8.53
N HIS A 14 7.99 11.85 9.57
CA HIS A 14 8.79 10.62 9.64
C HIS A 14 7.88 9.41 9.95
N GLY A 15 8.17 8.23 9.39
CA GLY A 15 7.42 7.00 9.70
C GLY A 15 5.95 7.01 9.21
N ARG A 16 5.03 6.42 10.00
CA ARG A 16 3.63 6.15 9.62
C ARG A 16 2.65 7.35 9.76
N GLY A 17 3.15 8.59 9.69
CA GLY A 17 2.32 9.81 9.70
C GLY A 17 1.58 10.09 11.02
N GLY A 18 0.97 11.27 11.14
CA GLY A 18 0.31 11.76 12.37
C GLY A 18 1.07 12.91 13.04
N ALA A 19 0.39 13.67 13.91
CA ALA A 19 0.94 14.90 14.50
C ALA A 19 2.25 14.66 15.29
N GLY A 20 2.39 13.53 15.96
CA GLY A 20 3.62 13.17 16.69
C GLY A 20 4.81 12.80 15.80
N ASN A 21 4.59 12.63 14.50
CA ASN A 21 5.61 12.25 13.53
C ASN A 21 6.14 13.47 12.74
N ILE A 22 5.61 14.66 13.01
CA ILE A 22 6.02 15.92 12.38
C ILE A 22 7.03 16.60 13.30
N ALA A 23 8.27 16.72 12.84
CA ALA A 23 9.35 17.34 13.61
C ALA A 23 10.20 18.24 12.70
N LYS A 24 11.06 19.06 13.31
CA LYS A 24 12.08 19.79 12.55
C LYS A 24 13.00 18.77 11.87
N ASP A 25 13.24 19.01 10.60
CA ASP A 25 14.12 18.22 9.74
C ASP A 25 15.55 18.38 10.26
N ASP A 26 16.15 17.27 10.67
CA ASP A 26 17.51 17.22 11.19
C ASP A 26 18.41 16.51 10.16
N PRO A 27 19.27 17.24 9.44
CA PRO A 27 20.14 16.67 8.44
C PRO A 27 21.17 15.68 8.98
N THR A 28 21.43 15.69 10.29
CA THR A 28 22.38 14.75 10.91
C THR A 28 21.82 13.34 11.03
N ASN A 29 20.50 13.20 11.00
CA ASN A 29 19.79 11.91 11.05
C ASN A 29 19.56 11.29 9.67
N TYR A 30 20.08 11.90 8.60
CA TYR A 30 19.97 11.30 7.29
C TYR A 30 20.87 10.06 7.18
N PRO A 31 20.36 8.97 6.55
CA PRO A 31 21.16 7.79 6.32
C PRO A 31 22.38 8.18 5.48
N LYS A 32 23.56 7.83 6.00
CA LYS A 32 24.81 8.03 5.28
C LYS A 32 25.04 6.84 4.35
N PRO A 33 25.88 6.98 3.31
CA PRO A 33 26.21 5.87 2.42
C PRO A 33 26.69 4.62 3.17
N GLU A 34 27.38 4.80 4.30
CA GLU A 34 27.88 3.71 5.15
C GLU A 34 26.75 2.93 5.83
N ASP A 35 25.63 3.57 6.15
CA ASP A 35 24.47 2.95 6.81
C ASP A 35 23.66 2.09 5.83
N LEU A 36 23.82 2.32 4.52
CA LEU A 36 23.13 1.60 3.45
C LEU A 36 23.91 0.36 2.98
N VAL A 37 25.09 0.11 3.54
CA VAL A 37 25.89 -1.07 3.22
C VAL A 37 25.22 -2.30 3.82
N THR A 38 24.76 -3.20 2.95
CA THR A 38 24.19 -4.47 3.39
C THR A 38 25.26 -5.29 4.12
N PRO A 39 25.02 -5.73 5.37
CA PRO A 39 25.98 -6.57 6.08
C PRO A 39 26.14 -7.92 5.41
N THR A 40 27.35 -8.49 5.47
CA THR A 40 27.66 -9.81 4.92
C THR A 40 27.35 -10.93 5.92
N LEU A 41 27.06 -12.12 5.39
CA LEU A 41 26.81 -13.30 6.19
C LEU A 41 28.10 -13.78 6.87
N LYS A 42 28.03 -14.02 8.18
CA LYS A 42 29.17 -14.51 8.99
C LYS A 42 29.21 -16.03 9.12
N CYS A 43 28.10 -16.71 8.80
CA CYS A 43 27.99 -18.16 8.91
C CYS A 43 28.60 -18.85 7.68
N ASP A 44 29.15 -20.05 7.88
CA ASP A 44 29.72 -20.88 6.79
C ASP A 44 28.66 -21.42 5.84
N THR A 45 27.38 -21.34 6.20
CA THR A 45 26.27 -21.90 5.41
C THR A 45 25.05 -21.00 5.53
N TYR A 46 24.29 -20.88 4.45
CA TYR A 46 23.09 -20.05 4.35
C TYR A 46 21.99 -20.78 3.57
N THR A 47 20.74 -20.32 3.71
CA THR A 47 19.59 -20.82 2.94
C THR A 47 19.36 -19.96 1.71
N THR A 48 19.13 -20.56 0.54
CA THR A 48 18.84 -19.86 -0.72
C THR A 48 17.33 -19.65 -0.97
N GLY A 49 16.49 -19.76 0.06
CA GLY A 49 15.04 -19.67 -0.09
C GLY A 49 14.23 -20.02 1.16
N ARG A 50 12.98 -20.46 0.97
CA ARG A 50 12.08 -20.94 2.05
C ARG A 50 12.71 -22.21 2.64
N GLY A 51 13.15 -22.12 3.90
CA GLY A 51 14.14 -23.01 4.52
C GLY A 51 13.87 -24.52 4.45
N GLY A 52 14.92 -25.28 4.76
CA GLY A 52 14.99 -26.75 4.71
C GLY A 52 16.42 -27.19 4.39
N THR A 53 16.81 -28.41 4.76
CA THR A 53 18.18 -28.91 4.52
C THR A 53 18.55 -28.96 3.05
N GLY A 54 17.58 -29.14 2.15
CA GLY A 54 17.79 -29.16 0.70
C GLY A 54 18.14 -27.81 0.07
N ASN A 55 17.94 -26.69 0.79
CA ASN A 55 18.18 -25.34 0.29
C ASN A 55 19.41 -24.68 0.96
N MET A 56 20.25 -25.47 1.62
CA MET A 56 21.46 -24.98 2.31
C MET A 56 22.65 -24.94 1.34
N ALA A 57 23.32 -23.80 1.25
CA ALA A 57 24.51 -23.57 0.44
C ALA A 57 25.67 -23.10 1.30
N ARG A 58 26.91 -23.44 0.91
CA ARG A 58 28.11 -22.95 1.59
C ARG A 58 28.36 -21.49 1.24
N ASN A 59 28.63 -20.69 2.26
CA ASN A 59 28.99 -19.29 2.10
C ASN A 59 30.45 -19.20 1.65
N ASP A 60 30.72 -18.32 0.69
CA ASP A 60 32.07 -17.94 0.28
C ASP A 60 32.35 -16.52 0.80
N PRO A 61 33.19 -16.37 1.84
CA PRO A 61 33.53 -15.06 2.39
C PRO A 61 34.28 -14.15 1.40
N GLN A 62 34.93 -14.71 0.38
CA GLN A 62 35.61 -13.93 -0.67
C GLN A 62 34.62 -13.37 -1.69
N HIS A 63 33.44 -13.99 -1.80
CA HIS A 63 32.38 -13.65 -2.75
C HIS A 63 31.00 -13.49 -2.08
N PRO A 64 30.84 -12.53 -1.15
CA PRO A 64 29.57 -12.33 -0.41
C PRO A 64 28.39 -11.93 -1.31
N GLU A 65 28.66 -11.41 -2.51
CA GLU A 65 27.65 -11.07 -3.52
C GLU A 65 26.85 -12.28 -4.02
N LEU A 66 27.48 -13.46 -4.07
CA LEU A 66 26.83 -14.69 -4.51
C LEU A 66 25.79 -15.16 -3.50
N ALA A 67 26.13 -15.09 -2.21
CA ALA A 67 25.22 -15.47 -1.15
C ALA A 67 24.01 -14.54 -1.11
N ARG A 68 24.21 -13.23 -1.32
CA ARG A 68 23.13 -12.26 -1.45
C ARG A 68 22.23 -12.54 -2.65
N ALA A 69 22.79 -12.72 -3.83
CA ALA A 69 22.02 -13.00 -5.05
C ALA A 69 21.19 -14.30 -4.92
N ALA A 70 21.69 -15.29 -4.19
CA ALA A 70 20.99 -16.53 -3.94
C ALA A 70 19.91 -16.45 -2.84
N GLN A 71 19.94 -15.41 -1.99
CA GLN A 71 18.93 -15.15 -0.97
C GLN A 71 17.84 -14.19 -1.46
N ASP A 72 18.21 -13.27 -2.34
CA ASP A 72 17.27 -12.33 -2.94
C ASP A 72 16.33 -13.10 -3.88
N VAL A 73 15.05 -13.10 -3.54
CA VAL A 73 14.02 -13.68 -4.38
C VAL A 73 13.55 -12.60 -5.33
N ASP A 74 13.85 -12.76 -6.63
CA ASP A 74 13.25 -11.92 -7.66
C ASP A 74 11.73 -11.97 -7.54
N THR A 75 11.11 -10.79 -7.62
CA THR A 75 9.65 -10.73 -7.60
C THR A 75 9.15 -11.47 -8.83
N THR A 76 8.40 -12.55 -8.60
CA THR A 76 7.74 -13.28 -9.70
C THR A 76 6.95 -12.26 -10.53
N PRO A 77 7.04 -12.31 -11.87
CA PRO A 77 6.29 -11.39 -12.71
C PRO A 77 4.83 -11.40 -12.28
N GLN A 78 4.29 -10.22 -11.96
CA GLN A 78 2.89 -10.10 -11.63
C GLN A 78 2.10 -10.57 -12.85
N PRO A 79 1.20 -11.54 -12.72
CA PRO A 79 0.37 -11.94 -13.84
C PRO A 79 -0.40 -10.71 -14.33
N GLU A 80 -0.53 -10.57 -15.65
CA GLU A 80 -1.40 -9.53 -16.21
C GLU A 80 -2.81 -9.73 -15.66
N VAL A 81 -3.25 -8.80 -14.81
CA VAL A 81 -4.60 -8.80 -14.27
C VAL A 81 -5.53 -8.50 -15.43
N GLN A 82 -6.14 -9.53 -16.01
CA GLN A 82 -7.18 -9.40 -17.02
C GLN A 82 -8.46 -8.91 -16.32
N GLY A 83 -8.74 -7.61 -16.48
CA GLY A 83 -9.99 -6.99 -16.05
C GLY A 83 -9.84 -5.80 -15.09
N PRO A 84 -10.98 -5.23 -14.66
CA PRO A 84 -11.07 -4.08 -13.75
C PRO A 84 -10.28 -4.28 -12.44
N LYS A 85 -9.30 -3.40 -12.16
CA LYS A 85 -8.56 -3.45 -10.89
C LYS A 85 -9.38 -2.74 -9.81
N HIS A 86 -9.77 -3.43 -8.74
CA HIS A 86 -10.48 -2.82 -7.62
C HIS A 86 -9.51 -2.54 -6.45
N TYR A 87 -9.57 -1.33 -5.88
CA TYR A 87 -8.82 -1.02 -4.65
C TYR A 87 -9.72 -0.94 -3.40
N GLY A 88 -9.18 -1.27 -2.23
CA GLY A 88 -9.88 -1.18 -0.95
C GLY A 88 -11.02 -2.19 -0.77
N ARG A 89 -12.11 -1.79 -0.09
CA ARG A 89 -13.30 -2.62 0.11
C ARG A 89 -14.11 -2.59 -1.20
N GLY A 90 -14.04 -3.66 -1.98
CA GLY A 90 -14.59 -3.74 -3.34
C GLY A 90 -15.96 -3.07 -3.54
N GLY A 91 -16.09 -2.38 -4.67
CA GLY A 91 -17.28 -1.68 -5.14
C GLY A 91 -17.01 -1.09 -6.53
N ALA A 92 -18.07 -0.87 -7.31
CA ALA A 92 -17.96 -0.35 -8.67
C ALA A 92 -17.24 1.03 -8.75
N ALA A 93 -17.25 1.79 -7.66
CA ALA A 93 -16.57 3.08 -7.57
C ALA A 93 -15.04 3.00 -7.41
N ASN A 94 -14.50 1.82 -7.13
CA ASN A 94 -13.07 1.64 -6.84
C ASN A 94 -12.31 0.95 -8.00
N VAL A 95 -12.88 0.97 -9.21
CA VAL A 95 -12.29 0.37 -10.43
C VAL A 95 -11.28 1.31 -11.07
N ILE A 96 -10.10 0.79 -11.40
CA ILE A 96 -9.08 1.45 -12.23
C ILE A 96 -8.84 0.58 -13.48
N GLY A 97 -9.13 1.14 -14.66
CA GLY A 97 -8.95 0.55 -15.99
C GLY A 97 -9.31 1.58 -17.08
N GLU A 98 -8.96 1.35 -18.35
CA GLU A 98 -9.26 2.28 -19.46
C GLU A 98 -10.76 2.56 -19.64
N GLU A 99 -11.61 1.64 -19.17
CA GLU A 99 -13.08 1.79 -19.13
C GLU A 99 -13.58 2.65 -17.95
N ALA A 100 -12.70 3.24 -17.15
CA ALA A 100 -13.08 4.20 -16.08
C ALA A 100 -13.56 5.56 -16.63
N LYS A 101 -13.93 5.64 -17.92
CA LYS A 101 -14.81 6.69 -18.42
C LYS A 101 -16.18 6.47 -17.77
N ARG A 102 -16.44 7.24 -16.72
CA ARG A 102 -17.77 7.35 -16.13
C ARG A 102 -18.74 7.78 -17.24
N ASN A 103 -19.45 6.83 -17.85
CA ASN A 103 -20.65 7.16 -18.61
C ASN A 103 -21.64 7.69 -17.59
N SER A 104 -21.74 9.02 -17.52
CA SER A 104 -22.67 9.76 -16.67
C SER A 104 -24.15 9.48 -16.99
N GLU A 105 -24.42 8.63 -17.97
CA GLU A 105 -25.76 8.30 -18.45
C GLU A 105 -26.42 7.17 -17.64
N ASP A 106 -25.64 6.22 -17.10
CA ASP A 106 -26.18 5.15 -16.23
C ASP A 106 -26.48 5.62 -14.79
N ALA A 107 -26.10 6.86 -14.44
CA ALA A 107 -26.51 7.52 -13.20
C ALA A 107 -27.94 8.07 -13.27
N LYS A 108 -28.64 7.92 -14.41
CA LYS A 108 -30.09 8.09 -14.49
C LYS A 108 -30.75 6.71 -14.46
N ARG A 109 -30.67 6.04 -13.31
CA ARG A 109 -31.70 5.05 -12.99
C ARG A 109 -33.03 5.78 -12.94
N GLU A 110 -33.92 5.28 -13.77
CA GLU A 110 -35.32 5.65 -13.89
C GLU A 110 -35.93 5.88 -12.50
N ASP A 111 -36.56 7.05 -12.36
CA ASP A 111 -37.47 7.39 -11.30
C ASP A 111 -38.76 6.56 -11.44
N GLN A 112 -38.64 5.24 -11.30
CA GLN A 112 -39.77 4.34 -11.16
C GLN A 112 -39.43 3.26 -10.13
N GLY A 113 -39.83 3.56 -8.89
CA GLY A 113 -40.16 2.53 -7.91
C GLY A 113 -39.06 2.12 -6.94
N ALA A 114 -38.69 3.00 -5.99
CA ALA A 114 -38.29 2.60 -4.63
C ALA A 114 -38.10 3.80 -3.68
N GLY A 115 -38.89 4.86 -3.84
CA GLY A 115 -38.87 6.04 -2.96
C GLY A 115 -39.61 5.83 -1.63
N LYS A 116 -39.32 4.77 -0.87
CA LYS A 116 -39.68 4.69 0.57
C LYS A 116 -38.45 4.29 1.37
N GLY A 117 -37.48 5.20 1.39
CA GLY A 117 -36.40 5.17 2.38
C GLY A 117 -36.94 5.18 3.81
N LEU A 118 -36.08 4.81 4.76
CA LEU A 118 -36.37 4.65 6.19
C LEU A 118 -37.12 5.86 6.80
N LEU A 119 -36.86 7.07 6.27
CA LEU A 119 -37.52 8.31 6.66
C LEU A 119 -39.01 8.36 6.29
N GLY A 120 -39.40 7.78 5.14
CA GLY A 120 -40.79 7.66 4.71
C GLY A 120 -41.57 6.67 5.57
N LYS A 121 -40.95 5.54 5.93
CA LYS A 121 -41.55 4.55 6.84
C LYS A 121 -41.72 5.11 8.27
N GLY A 122 -40.80 5.94 8.75
CA GLY A 122 -40.91 6.61 10.05
C GLY A 122 -42.07 7.62 10.10
N LYS A 123 -42.29 8.35 9.01
CA LYS A 123 -43.38 9.34 8.91
C LYS A 123 -44.76 8.67 8.84
N ASP A 124 -44.85 7.55 8.12
CA ASP A 124 -46.08 6.75 8.04
C ASP A 124 -46.43 6.11 9.41
N LEU A 125 -45.44 5.67 10.18
CA LEU A 125 -45.65 5.11 11.52
C LEU A 125 -46.12 6.17 12.52
N LEU A 126 -45.51 7.37 12.49
CA LEU A 126 -45.88 8.48 13.38
C LEU A 126 -47.31 8.98 13.11
N ASN A 127 -47.70 9.09 11.84
CA ASN A 127 -49.08 9.46 11.47
C ASN A 127 -50.12 8.43 11.88
N LYS A 128 -49.74 7.15 11.97
CA LYS A 128 -50.62 6.06 12.42
C LYS A 128 -50.77 6.00 13.94
N LEU A 129 -49.75 6.46 14.70
CA LEU A 129 -49.82 6.60 16.15
C LEU A 129 -50.45 7.93 16.61
N GLY A 130 -50.41 8.98 15.79
CA GLY A 130 -50.98 10.30 16.10
C GLY A 130 -52.49 10.44 15.86
N LYS A 131 -53.16 9.39 15.36
CA LYS A 131 -54.63 9.35 15.25
C LYS A 131 -55.20 8.38 16.30
N LYS A 132 -55.28 8.85 17.53
CA LYS A 132 -56.25 8.43 18.54
C LYS A 132 -56.84 9.68 19.17
#